data_AF-A0A8C9D4C3-F1
#
_entry.id   AF-A0A8C9D4C3-F1
#
_cell.length_a   1.000
_cell.length_b   1.000
_cell.length_c   1.000
_cell.angle_alpha   90.00
_cell.angle_beta   90.00
_cell.angle_gamma   90.00
#
_symmetry.space_group_name_H-M   'P 1'
#
loop_
_entity.id
_entity.type
_entity.pdbx_description
1 polymer ?
#
loop_
_entity_poly.entity_id
_entity_poly.type
_entity_poly.pdbx_seq_one_letter_code
_entity_poly.pdbx_strand_id
1 'polypeptide(L)'
;MSAAPVAAAAAAPAPAAGADGASSVHWFRKGLRLHDNPALLAAVRGARCVRCVYILDPWFAASSSVGINRWRFLLQSLEDLDTSLRKLNSRLFVVRGQPADVFPRLFKEWGVTRLTFEYDSEPFGKERDAAIMKMAKEAGVEVVTENSHTLYDLDRIIDLNGQKPPLTYKRFQAIISRMELPRKPVGSVTSQQMESCRAEIQENHDEAYGVPSLEELGFPTEGLGPAVWQGGETEALARLDKHLERKAWVANYERPRMNANSLLASPTGLSPYLRFGCLSCRLFYYRLWDLYKKVKRNSTPPLSLFGQLLWREFFYTAATNNPRFDRMEGNPICIQIPWDRNPEALAKWAEGKTGFPWIDAIMTQLRQEGWIHHLARHAVACFLTRGDLWVSWESGVRVFDELLLDADFSVNAGSWMWLSCSAFFQQFFHCYCPVGFGRRTDPSGDYIRRYLPILKGFPSRYIYEPWNAPESIQKAAKCIIGVDYPRPIVNHAETSRLNIERMKQIYQQLSRYRGLCLLASVPSCVEDLSNPVAEPSSSQTGNVSSAGPRPLPSGPASPKRKLEAAEEPPGEELSKRARVAGLPAPELPSRDV
;
A
#
# COMPACT_ATOMS: atom_id res chain seq x y z
N MET A 1 -67.11 -43.00 44.57
CA MET A 1 -66.14 -43.23 43.49
C MET A 1 -65.39 -41.93 43.27
N SER A 2 -64.09 -41.98 43.57
CA SER A 2 -63.18 -40.85 43.75
C SER A 2 -62.80 -40.21 42.42
N ALA A 3 -62.89 -38.88 42.35
CA ALA A 3 -62.32 -38.07 41.27
C ALA A 3 -60.84 -37.77 41.60
N ALA A 4 -59.95 -38.17 40.71
CA ALA A 4 -58.50 -37.93 40.83
C ALA A 4 -58.13 -36.51 40.37
N PRO A 5 -57.18 -35.82 41.03
CA PRO A 5 -56.74 -34.48 40.65
C PRO A 5 -55.65 -34.53 39.57
N VAL A 6 -55.67 -33.51 38.71
CA VAL A 6 -54.69 -33.26 37.65
C VAL A 6 -53.36 -32.82 38.27
N ALA A 7 -52.29 -33.54 37.94
CA ALA A 7 -50.93 -33.22 38.38
C ALA A 7 -50.39 -31.98 37.65
N ALA A 8 -50.05 -30.94 38.41
CA ALA A 8 -49.32 -29.78 37.91
C ALA A 8 -47.87 -30.18 37.59
N ALA A 9 -47.46 -29.97 36.34
CA ALA A 9 -46.09 -30.15 35.91
C ALA A 9 -45.18 -29.16 36.65
N ALA A 10 -44.21 -29.69 37.41
CA ALA A 10 -43.18 -28.90 38.06
C ALA A 10 -42.35 -28.16 36.99
N ALA A 11 -42.36 -26.84 37.04
CA ALA A 11 -41.50 -26.00 36.21
C ALA A 11 -40.03 -26.35 36.50
N ALA A 12 -39.26 -26.54 35.43
CA ALA A 12 -37.81 -26.67 35.51
C ALA A 12 -37.21 -25.47 36.27
N PRO A 13 -36.15 -25.67 37.08
CA PRO A 13 -35.55 -24.57 37.81
C PRO A 13 -35.04 -23.54 36.80
N ALA A 14 -35.50 -22.29 36.94
CA ALA A 14 -34.88 -21.15 36.26
C ALA A 14 -33.38 -21.16 36.58
N PRO A 15 -32.50 -20.85 35.60
CA PRO A 15 -31.07 -20.79 35.86
C PRO A 15 -30.83 -19.78 36.98
N ALA A 16 -30.09 -20.24 37.99
CA ALA A 16 -29.77 -19.47 39.18
C ALA A 16 -29.18 -18.10 38.78
N ALA A 17 -29.76 -17.03 39.30
CA ALA A 17 -29.26 -15.68 39.15
C ALA A 17 -27.82 -15.58 39.68
N GLY A 18 -26.87 -15.27 38.81
CA GLY A 18 -25.46 -15.06 39.17
C GLY A 18 -24.74 -14.17 38.16
N ALA A 19 -24.10 -13.10 38.66
CA ALA A 19 -23.05 -12.31 37.99
C ALA A 19 -23.41 -11.67 36.62
N ASP A 20 -24.18 -10.57 36.65
CA ASP A 20 -24.81 -9.84 35.52
C ASP A 20 -23.90 -9.12 34.48
N GLY A 21 -22.83 -9.74 33.95
CA GLY A 21 -22.03 -9.11 32.90
C GLY A 21 -21.56 -10.05 31.78
N ALA A 22 -21.44 -9.53 30.56
CA ALA A 22 -21.08 -10.32 29.37
C ALA A 22 -19.66 -10.91 29.46
N SER A 23 -19.46 -12.12 28.92
CA SER A 23 -18.12 -12.63 28.63
C SER A 23 -17.77 -12.29 27.19
N SER A 24 -16.89 -11.33 27.02
CA SER A 24 -16.53 -10.76 25.72
C SER A 24 -15.20 -11.31 25.21
N VAL A 25 -15.15 -11.61 23.92
CA VAL A 25 -13.92 -11.85 23.17
C VAL A 25 -13.73 -10.73 22.15
N HIS A 26 -12.58 -10.07 22.18
CA HIS A 26 -12.16 -9.17 21.11
C HIS A 26 -11.17 -9.88 20.19
N TRP A 27 -11.52 -10.08 18.94
CA TRP A 27 -10.71 -10.80 17.96
C TRP A 27 -9.91 -9.84 17.07
N PHE A 28 -8.59 -9.84 17.30
CA PHE A 28 -7.61 -9.15 16.47
C PHE A 28 -7.32 -9.93 15.18
N ARG A 29 -7.24 -9.22 14.05
CA ARG A 29 -6.75 -9.75 12.76
C ARG A 29 -5.85 -8.71 12.08
N LYS A 30 -6.46 -7.60 11.68
CA LYS A 30 -5.82 -6.31 11.42
C LYS A 30 -5.87 -5.54 12.74
N GLY A 31 -6.15 -4.25 12.76
CA GLY A 31 -6.50 -3.55 13.99
C GLY A 31 -5.59 -3.80 15.19
N LEU A 32 -4.30 -4.10 14.99
CA LEU A 32 -3.36 -4.57 16.02
C LEU A 32 -2.91 -3.41 16.91
N ARG A 33 -3.87 -2.79 17.59
CA ARG A 33 -3.71 -1.58 18.41
C ARG A 33 -4.79 -1.48 19.49
N LEU A 34 -4.48 -0.77 20.56
CA LEU A 34 -5.42 -0.38 21.60
C LEU A 34 -6.00 1.02 21.35
N HIS A 35 -5.26 1.93 20.71
CA HIS A 35 -5.79 3.24 20.32
C HIS A 35 -6.80 3.14 19.17
N ASP A 36 -7.81 4.02 19.17
CA ASP A 36 -8.85 4.07 18.15
C ASP A 36 -9.38 2.67 17.75
N ASN A 37 -9.77 1.90 18.76
CA ASN A 37 -10.32 0.56 18.60
C ASN A 37 -11.77 0.52 19.13
N PRO A 38 -12.75 0.99 18.34
CA PRO A 38 -14.15 1.02 18.75
C PRO A 38 -14.74 -0.37 19.00
N ALA A 39 -14.30 -1.40 18.28
CA ALA A 39 -14.74 -2.78 18.51
C ALA A 39 -14.26 -3.31 19.88
N LEU A 40 -13.03 -2.98 20.29
CA LEU A 40 -12.54 -3.31 21.63
C LEU A 40 -13.32 -2.56 22.72
N LEU A 41 -13.61 -1.26 22.53
CA LEU A 41 -14.47 -0.52 23.46
C LEU A 41 -15.87 -1.13 23.59
N ALA A 42 -16.42 -1.68 22.51
CA ALA A 42 -17.69 -2.41 22.55
C ALA A 42 -17.58 -3.75 23.32
N ALA A 43 -16.43 -4.44 23.22
CA ALA A 43 -16.20 -5.66 24.01
C ALA A 43 -16.20 -5.36 25.51
N VAL A 44 -15.60 -4.24 25.92
CA VAL A 44 -15.44 -3.86 27.33
C VAL A 44 -16.73 -3.34 27.96
N ARG A 45 -17.61 -2.72 27.17
CA ARG A 45 -18.85 -2.10 27.68
C ARG A 45 -19.80 -3.12 28.32
N GLY A 46 -19.97 -3.06 29.63
CA GLY A 46 -20.87 -3.96 30.38
C GLY A 46 -20.40 -5.42 30.38
N ALA A 47 -19.11 -5.66 30.18
CA ALA A 47 -18.54 -7.00 30.26
C ALA A 47 -18.06 -7.30 31.68
N ARG A 48 -18.28 -8.55 32.12
CA ARG A 48 -17.68 -9.11 33.33
C ARG A 48 -16.25 -9.60 33.07
N CYS A 49 -15.98 -10.04 31.85
CA CYS A 49 -14.69 -10.62 31.45
C CYS A 49 -14.42 -10.27 29.98
N VAL A 50 -13.21 -9.82 29.66
CA VAL A 50 -12.75 -9.56 28.29
C VAL A 50 -11.49 -10.38 28.02
N ARG A 51 -11.50 -11.14 26.92
CA ARG A 51 -10.31 -11.81 26.38
C ARG A 51 -9.96 -11.24 25.01
N CYS A 52 -8.74 -10.76 24.89
CA CYS A 52 -8.18 -10.29 23.62
C CYS A 52 -7.51 -11.45 22.91
N VAL A 53 -8.03 -11.86 21.75
CA VAL A 53 -7.54 -13.04 21.03
C VAL A 53 -6.94 -12.67 19.68
N TYR A 54 -5.87 -13.36 19.30
CA TYR A 54 -5.42 -13.45 17.92
C TYR A 54 -5.42 -14.92 17.52
N ILE A 55 -6.01 -15.25 16.38
CA ILE A 55 -6.05 -16.63 15.88
C ILE A 55 -4.96 -16.77 14.82
N LEU A 56 -3.94 -17.55 15.13
CA LEU A 56 -2.80 -17.81 14.26
C LEU A 56 -2.90 -19.23 13.72
N ASP A 57 -2.93 -19.40 12.40
CA ASP A 57 -2.87 -20.73 11.79
C ASP A 57 -1.39 -21.10 11.55
N PRO A 58 -0.78 -21.96 12.40
CA PRO A 58 0.64 -22.28 12.29
C PRO A 58 0.96 -23.13 11.04
N TRP A 59 -0.02 -23.87 10.51
CA TRP A 59 0.18 -24.66 9.29
C TRP A 59 0.39 -23.77 8.07
N PHE A 60 -0.20 -22.57 8.08
CA PHE A 60 0.07 -21.55 7.07
C PHE A 60 1.50 -20.98 7.18
N ALA A 61 2.15 -20.96 8.35
CA ALA A 61 3.45 -20.30 8.47
C ALA A 61 4.55 -20.96 7.62
N ALA A 62 4.63 -22.30 7.63
CA ALA A 62 5.65 -23.04 6.89
C ALA A 62 5.26 -23.37 5.43
N SER A 63 3.97 -23.38 5.09
CA SER A 63 3.50 -23.73 3.74
C SER A 63 2.95 -22.55 2.93
N SER A 64 2.84 -21.35 3.51
CA SER A 64 2.36 -20.17 2.80
C SER A 64 3.47 -19.48 2.03
N SER A 65 3.09 -18.80 0.95
CA SER A 65 3.93 -17.87 0.21
C SER A 65 4.15 -16.55 0.96
N VAL A 66 4.18 -16.53 2.31
CA VAL A 66 4.39 -15.31 3.10
C VAL A 66 5.82 -15.29 3.61
N GLY A 67 6.60 -14.27 3.23
CA GLY A 67 8.00 -14.17 3.59
C GLY A 67 8.25 -13.89 5.07
N ILE A 68 9.44 -14.28 5.54
CA ILE A 68 9.88 -14.15 6.93
C ILE A 68 9.73 -12.74 7.50
N ASN A 69 9.94 -11.69 6.69
CA ASN A 69 9.81 -10.30 7.14
C ASN A 69 8.38 -9.95 7.58
N ARG A 70 7.37 -10.46 6.88
CA ARG A 70 5.96 -10.26 7.26
C ARG A 70 5.60 -11.01 8.54
N TRP A 71 6.08 -12.25 8.68
CA TRP A 71 5.89 -13.03 9.90
C TRP A 71 6.56 -12.36 11.09
N ARG A 72 7.81 -11.92 10.94
CA ARG A 72 8.54 -11.17 11.97
C ARG A 72 7.79 -9.91 12.39
N PHE A 73 7.33 -9.12 11.43
CA PHE A 73 6.56 -7.90 11.73
C PHE A 73 5.27 -8.20 12.48
N LEU A 74 4.55 -9.26 12.08
CA LEU A 74 3.34 -9.71 12.77
C LEU A 74 3.63 -10.11 14.21
N LEU A 75 4.60 -11.00 14.44
CA LEU A 75 4.94 -11.49 15.78
C LEU A 75 5.37 -10.35 16.69
N GLN A 76 6.23 -9.45 16.22
CA GLN A 76 6.61 -8.24 16.96
C GLN A 76 5.41 -7.35 17.29
N SER A 77 4.41 -7.29 16.39
CA SER A 77 3.18 -6.54 16.65
C SER A 77 2.29 -7.22 17.69
N LEU A 78 2.27 -8.56 17.74
CA LEU A 78 1.55 -9.33 18.77
C LEU A 78 2.25 -9.24 20.12
N GLU A 79 3.59 -9.26 20.16
CA GLU A 79 4.40 -9.03 21.36
C GLU A 79 4.16 -7.64 21.96
N ASP A 80 4.13 -6.60 21.11
CA ASP A 80 3.83 -5.24 21.54
C ASP A 80 2.39 -5.11 22.09
N LEU A 81 1.45 -5.81 21.46
CA LEU A 81 0.05 -5.86 21.92
C LEU A 81 -0.08 -6.59 23.26
N ASP A 82 0.57 -7.74 23.45
CA ASP A 82 0.61 -8.44 24.75
C ASP A 82 1.27 -7.56 25.82
N THR A 83 2.38 -6.89 25.49
CA THR A 83 3.07 -5.96 26.39
C THR A 83 2.16 -4.81 26.82
N SER A 84 1.36 -4.27 25.90
CA SER A 84 0.42 -3.19 26.19
C SER A 84 -0.77 -3.69 27.02
N LEU A 85 -1.27 -4.90 26.75
CA LEU A 85 -2.33 -5.53 27.55
C LEU A 85 -1.86 -5.88 28.98
N ARG A 86 -0.59 -6.28 29.16
CA ARG A 86 0.01 -6.51 30.49
C ARG A 86 -0.04 -5.27 31.36
N LYS A 87 0.16 -4.08 30.79
CA LYS A 87 0.03 -2.79 31.51
C LYS A 87 -1.41 -2.51 31.97
N LEU A 88 -2.39 -3.23 31.42
CA LEU A 88 -3.81 -3.16 31.76
C LEU A 88 -4.27 -4.39 32.57
N ASN A 89 -3.33 -5.12 33.19
CA ASN A 89 -3.59 -6.37 33.93
C ASN A 89 -4.35 -7.43 33.10
N SER A 90 -4.09 -7.46 31.79
CA SER A 90 -4.63 -8.43 30.84
C SER A 90 -3.49 -9.07 30.03
N ARG A 91 -3.83 -9.96 29.11
CA ARG A 91 -2.90 -10.66 28.22
C ARG A 91 -3.50 -10.84 26.84
N LEU A 92 -2.65 -10.97 25.83
CA LEU A 92 -3.05 -11.48 24.52
C LEU A 92 -3.16 -13.00 24.58
N PHE A 93 -4.23 -13.53 23.99
CA PHE A 93 -4.45 -14.96 23.81
C PHE A 93 -4.20 -15.33 22.35
N VAL A 94 -3.00 -15.83 22.02
CA VAL A 94 -2.70 -16.32 20.68
C VAL A 94 -3.18 -17.77 20.55
N VAL A 95 -4.30 -17.98 19.88
CA VAL A 95 -4.90 -19.30 19.72
C VAL A 95 -4.46 -19.91 18.40
N ARG A 96 -3.97 -21.14 18.44
CA ARG A 96 -3.49 -21.85 17.25
C ARG A 96 -4.65 -22.56 16.54
N GLY A 97 -4.76 -22.38 15.22
CA GLY A 97 -5.71 -23.08 14.35
C GLY A 97 -6.51 -22.15 13.44
N GLN A 98 -7.56 -22.68 12.82
CA GLN A 98 -8.44 -21.92 11.94
C GLN A 98 -9.61 -21.32 12.71
N PRO A 99 -10.07 -20.09 12.39
CA PRO A 99 -11.19 -19.46 13.07
C PRO A 99 -12.46 -20.33 13.13
N ALA A 100 -12.78 -21.02 12.03
CA ALA A 100 -13.95 -21.88 11.93
C ALA A 100 -13.96 -23.04 12.94
N ASP A 101 -12.78 -23.60 13.26
CA ASP A 101 -12.65 -24.70 14.22
C ASP A 101 -12.49 -24.20 15.65
N VAL A 102 -11.81 -23.06 15.80
CA VAL A 102 -11.44 -22.49 17.09
C VAL A 102 -12.65 -21.86 17.78
N PHE A 103 -13.45 -21.07 17.07
CA PHE A 103 -14.53 -20.30 17.71
C PHE A 103 -15.61 -21.15 18.41
N PRO A 104 -16.14 -22.23 17.81
CA PRO A 104 -17.12 -23.09 18.49
C PRO A 104 -16.59 -23.63 19.83
N ARG A 105 -15.32 -24.02 19.87
CA ARG A 105 -14.65 -24.46 21.10
C ARG A 105 -14.55 -23.32 22.12
N LEU A 106 -14.03 -22.16 21.70
CA LEU A 106 -13.85 -21.02 22.59
C LEU A 106 -15.18 -20.49 23.16
N PHE A 107 -16.24 -20.44 22.36
CA PHE A 107 -17.56 -20.01 22.82
C PHE A 107 -18.06 -20.87 23.98
N LYS A 108 -17.88 -22.19 23.87
CA LYS A 108 -18.29 -23.14 24.91
C LYS A 108 -17.37 -23.08 26.14
N GLU A 109 -16.07 -23.20 25.95
CA GLU A 109 -15.09 -23.30 27.06
C GLU A 109 -15.03 -22.02 27.90
N TRP A 110 -15.18 -20.86 27.26
CA TRP A 110 -15.09 -19.57 27.94
C TRP A 110 -16.44 -18.97 28.29
N GLY A 111 -17.55 -19.63 27.93
CA GLY A 111 -18.91 -19.12 28.12
C GLY A 111 -19.11 -17.75 27.47
N VAL A 112 -18.59 -17.59 26.25
CA VAL A 112 -18.60 -16.30 25.54
C VAL A 112 -20.04 -15.93 25.22
N THR A 113 -20.41 -14.68 25.49
CA THR A 113 -21.72 -14.12 25.13
C THR A 113 -21.60 -12.94 24.16
N ARG A 114 -20.40 -12.39 23.98
CA ARG A 114 -20.13 -11.35 22.99
C ARG A 114 -18.80 -11.58 22.26
N LEU A 115 -18.80 -11.45 20.94
CA LEU A 115 -17.63 -11.42 20.09
C LEU A 115 -17.56 -10.05 19.39
N THR A 116 -16.41 -9.38 19.44
CA THR A 116 -16.21 -8.13 18.70
C THR A 116 -14.96 -8.17 17.84
N PHE A 117 -14.99 -7.50 16.70
CA PHE A 117 -13.83 -7.36 15.82
C PHE A 117 -13.97 -6.16 14.88
N GLU A 118 -12.84 -5.71 14.35
CA GLU A 118 -12.79 -4.67 13.31
C GLU A 118 -13.31 -5.24 11.98
N TYR A 119 -14.21 -4.50 11.31
CA TYR A 119 -14.75 -4.87 10.00
C TYR A 119 -13.64 -4.98 8.96
N ASP A 120 -13.66 -6.06 8.17
CA ASP A 120 -12.74 -6.30 7.08
C ASP A 120 -13.49 -6.27 5.75
N SER A 121 -13.22 -5.26 4.93
CA SER A 121 -13.90 -5.07 3.64
C SER A 121 -13.37 -5.97 2.53
N GLU A 122 -12.25 -6.67 2.74
CA GLU A 122 -11.69 -7.54 1.69
C GLU A 122 -12.62 -8.74 1.44
N PRO A 123 -12.81 -9.19 0.19
CA PRO A 123 -13.81 -10.21 -0.15
C PRO A 123 -13.70 -11.51 0.67
N PHE A 124 -12.49 -12.04 0.82
CA PHE A 124 -12.25 -13.23 1.64
C PHE A 124 -12.50 -12.98 3.14
N GLY A 125 -12.16 -11.77 3.62
CA GLY A 125 -12.44 -11.35 4.98
C GLY A 125 -13.93 -11.32 5.29
N LYS A 126 -14.75 -10.79 4.37
CA LYS A 126 -16.22 -10.78 4.47
C LYS A 126 -16.82 -12.18 4.49
N GLU A 127 -16.34 -13.08 3.64
CA GLU A 127 -16.82 -14.47 3.59
C GLU A 127 -16.52 -15.22 4.90
N ARG A 128 -15.26 -15.13 5.37
CA ARG A 128 -14.86 -15.69 6.67
C ARG A 128 -15.73 -15.13 7.80
N ASP A 129 -15.88 -13.81 7.86
CA ASP A 129 -16.63 -13.16 8.93
C ASP A 129 -18.11 -13.54 8.92
N ALA A 130 -18.73 -13.66 7.75
CA ALA A 130 -20.11 -14.12 7.63
C ALA A 130 -20.28 -15.56 8.17
N ALA A 131 -19.32 -16.44 7.92
CA ALA A 131 -19.33 -17.79 8.48
C ALA A 131 -19.20 -17.78 10.01
N ILE A 132 -18.30 -16.97 10.56
CA ILE A 132 -18.13 -16.83 12.03
C ILE A 132 -19.36 -16.19 12.68
N MET A 133 -19.97 -15.18 12.06
CA MET A 133 -21.21 -14.57 12.54
C MET A 133 -22.36 -15.58 12.60
N LYS A 134 -22.45 -16.49 11.62
CA LYS A 134 -23.43 -17.58 11.64
C LYS A 134 -23.19 -18.52 12.82
N MET A 135 -21.95 -18.95 13.05
CA MET A 135 -21.59 -19.82 14.19
C MET A 135 -21.85 -19.13 15.53
N ALA A 136 -21.53 -17.85 15.64
CA ALA A 136 -21.81 -17.05 16.83
C ALA A 136 -23.31 -16.98 17.13
N LYS A 137 -24.13 -16.75 16.11
CA LYS A 137 -25.60 -16.76 16.25
C LYS A 137 -26.13 -18.12 16.71
N GLU A 138 -25.62 -19.22 16.17
CA GLU A 138 -25.99 -20.58 16.57
C GLU A 138 -25.59 -20.88 18.03
N ALA A 139 -24.50 -20.30 18.51
CA ALA A 139 -24.04 -20.39 19.90
C ALA A 139 -24.66 -19.35 20.86
N GLY A 140 -25.57 -18.48 20.37
CA GLY A 140 -26.18 -17.42 21.20
C GLY A 140 -25.22 -16.28 21.57
N VAL A 141 -24.16 -16.06 20.78
CA VAL A 141 -23.15 -15.03 20.98
C VAL A 141 -23.51 -13.77 20.19
N GLU A 142 -23.60 -12.63 20.86
CA GLU A 142 -23.75 -11.31 20.24
C GLU A 142 -22.48 -10.97 19.44
N VAL A 143 -22.62 -10.52 18.19
CA VAL A 143 -21.48 -10.06 17.40
C VAL A 143 -21.56 -8.55 17.16
N VAL A 144 -20.49 -7.83 17.52
CA VAL A 144 -20.35 -6.39 17.27
C VAL A 144 -19.17 -6.12 16.36
N THR A 145 -19.43 -5.52 15.21
CA THR A 145 -18.40 -5.15 14.24
C THR A 145 -18.35 -3.64 14.08
N GLU A 146 -17.15 -3.07 14.12
CA GLU A 146 -16.94 -1.64 13.88
C GLU A 146 -15.94 -1.45 12.74
N ASN A 147 -16.25 -0.58 11.78
CA ASN A 147 -15.28 -0.21 10.77
C ASN A 147 -14.34 0.84 11.37
N SER A 148 -13.06 0.51 11.51
CA SER A 148 -11.97 1.44 11.83
C SER A 148 -10.69 1.24 11.03
N HIS A 149 -10.66 0.24 10.13
CA HIS A 149 -9.52 0.02 9.24
C HIS A 149 -9.50 1.04 8.09
N THR A 150 -10.66 1.59 7.73
CA THR A 150 -10.79 2.65 6.71
C THR A 150 -11.35 3.95 7.30
N LEU A 151 -11.04 5.07 6.64
CA LEU A 151 -11.53 6.39 7.00
C LEU A 151 -13.04 6.48 6.85
N TYR A 152 -13.55 5.94 5.75
CA TYR A 152 -14.96 6.01 5.38
C TYR A 152 -15.63 4.64 5.41
N ASP A 153 -16.96 4.69 5.45
CA ASP A 153 -17.80 3.57 5.08
C ASP A 153 -17.78 3.40 3.55
N LEU A 154 -17.22 2.27 3.11
CA LEU A 154 -17.00 2.00 1.68
C LEU A 154 -18.30 1.68 0.96
N ASP A 155 -19.25 1.04 1.62
CA ASP A 155 -20.55 0.72 1.05
C ASP A 155 -21.34 2.01 0.81
N ARG A 156 -21.21 2.98 1.72
CA ARG A 156 -21.77 4.33 1.51
C ARG A 156 -21.17 5.05 0.29
N ILE A 157 -19.87 4.89 0.02
CA ILE A 157 -19.23 5.46 -1.18
C ILE A 157 -19.82 4.82 -2.44
N ILE A 158 -20.03 3.50 -2.42
CA ILE A 158 -20.60 2.72 -3.53
C ILE A 158 -22.06 3.11 -3.78
N ASP A 159 -22.86 3.30 -2.72
CA ASP A 159 -24.24 3.77 -2.79
C ASP A 159 -24.35 5.12 -3.50
N LEU A 160 -23.53 6.09 -3.07
CA LEU A 160 -23.48 7.43 -3.66
C LEU A 160 -23.00 7.45 -5.11
N ASN A 161 -22.42 6.35 -5.59
CA ASN A 161 -22.01 6.16 -6.97
C ASN A 161 -22.93 5.21 -7.76
N GLY A 162 -24.15 4.95 -7.27
CA GLY A 162 -25.14 4.15 -7.97
C GLY A 162 -24.85 2.65 -7.93
N GLN A 163 -24.54 2.14 -6.73
CA GLN A 163 -24.30 0.71 -6.47
C GLN A 163 -23.07 0.13 -7.20
N LYS A 164 -22.13 0.98 -7.61
CA LYS A 164 -20.89 0.58 -8.28
C LYS A 164 -19.70 1.33 -7.68
N PRO A 165 -18.54 0.67 -7.48
CA PRO A 165 -17.36 1.36 -6.99
C PRO A 165 -16.87 2.40 -8.04
N PRO A 166 -16.35 3.56 -7.61
CA PRO A 166 -15.72 4.50 -8.52
C PRO A 166 -14.45 3.88 -9.11
N LEU A 167 -14.34 3.84 -10.44
CA LEU A 167 -13.17 3.28 -11.15
C LEU A 167 -12.17 4.34 -11.61
N THR A 168 -12.31 5.58 -11.16
CA THR A 168 -11.29 6.63 -11.34
C THR A 168 -11.08 7.37 -10.04
N TYR A 169 -9.82 7.70 -9.74
CA TYR A 169 -9.46 8.39 -8.51
C TYR A 169 -10.14 9.77 -8.40
N LYS A 170 -10.27 10.49 -9.52
CA LYS A 170 -10.99 11.78 -9.57
C LYS A 170 -12.48 11.63 -9.24
N ARG A 171 -13.14 10.57 -9.72
CA ARG A 171 -14.55 10.30 -9.38
C ARG A 171 -14.68 9.96 -7.89
N PHE A 172 -13.78 9.13 -7.37
CA PHE A 172 -13.71 8.82 -5.94
C PHE A 172 -13.56 10.10 -5.10
N GLN A 173 -12.62 10.99 -5.44
CA GLN A 173 -12.45 12.29 -4.77
C GLN A 173 -13.73 13.13 -4.81
N ALA A 174 -14.41 13.21 -5.96
CA ALA A 174 -15.65 13.97 -6.10
C ALA A 174 -16.79 13.44 -5.22
N ILE A 175 -16.82 12.13 -4.92
CA ILE A 175 -17.82 11.52 -4.03
C ILE A 175 -17.50 11.87 -2.57
N ILE A 176 -16.26 11.59 -2.12
CA ILE A 176 -15.88 11.83 -0.72
C ILE A 176 -15.91 13.31 -0.33
N SER A 177 -15.72 14.22 -1.29
CA SER A 177 -15.86 15.67 -1.05
C SER A 177 -17.29 16.10 -0.69
N ARG A 178 -18.29 15.26 -0.95
CA ARG A 178 -19.71 15.49 -0.63
C ARG A 178 -20.16 14.70 0.61
N MET A 179 -19.28 13.88 1.16
CA MET A 179 -19.55 13.11 2.37
C MET A 179 -19.16 13.91 3.61
N GLU A 180 -19.70 13.48 4.76
CA GLU A 180 -19.20 13.92 6.04
C GLU A 180 -17.72 13.56 6.21
N LEU A 181 -17.01 14.30 7.05
CA LEU A 181 -15.62 13.99 7.38
C LEU A 181 -15.53 12.59 8.01
N PRO A 182 -14.36 11.91 7.90
CA PRO A 182 -14.13 10.63 8.58
C PRO A 182 -14.48 10.72 10.06
N ARG A 183 -14.90 9.62 10.68
CA ARG A 183 -15.13 9.63 12.14
C ARG A 183 -13.84 9.96 12.88
N LYS A 184 -13.94 10.78 13.94
CA LYS A 184 -12.80 11.05 14.82
C LYS A 184 -12.33 9.76 15.49
N PRO A 185 -11.01 9.62 15.75
CA PRO A 185 -10.50 8.48 16.48
C PRO A 185 -11.11 8.45 17.89
N VAL A 186 -11.49 7.26 18.35
CA VAL A 186 -11.95 7.06 19.73
C VAL A 186 -10.77 6.99 20.69
N GLY A 187 -11.01 7.26 21.98
CA GLY A 187 -10.00 7.09 23.01
C GLY A 187 -9.57 5.62 23.17
N SER A 188 -8.35 5.41 23.67
CA SER A 188 -7.90 4.06 24.04
C SER A 188 -8.69 3.53 25.24
N VAL A 189 -8.74 2.20 25.37
CA VAL A 189 -9.27 1.56 26.58
C VAL A 189 -8.44 1.97 27.80
N THR A 190 -9.10 2.24 28.92
CA THR A 190 -8.43 2.67 30.16
C THR A 190 -8.17 1.49 31.10
N SER A 191 -7.19 1.64 32.00
CA SER A 191 -6.91 0.63 33.04
C SER A 191 -8.13 0.36 33.93
N GLN A 192 -8.88 1.41 34.30
CA GLN A 192 -10.08 1.28 35.12
C GLN A 192 -11.16 0.42 34.45
N GLN A 193 -11.36 0.60 33.13
CA GLN A 193 -12.29 -0.21 32.36
C GLN A 193 -11.85 -1.68 32.29
N MET A 194 -10.57 -1.94 31.99
CA MET A 194 -10.04 -3.31 31.91
C MET A 194 -10.05 -4.03 33.25
N GLU A 195 -9.76 -3.34 34.35
CA GLU A 195 -9.74 -3.92 35.69
C GLU A 195 -11.11 -4.46 36.11
N SER A 196 -12.18 -3.74 35.75
CA SER A 196 -13.57 -4.15 36.02
C SER A 196 -14.03 -5.39 35.24
N CYS A 197 -13.33 -5.74 34.15
CA CYS A 197 -13.72 -6.83 33.26
C CYS A 197 -12.56 -7.81 33.01
N ARG A 198 -11.71 -8.02 34.02
CA ARG A 198 -10.51 -8.84 33.90
C ARG A 198 -10.83 -10.31 33.61
N ALA A 199 -10.02 -10.92 32.76
CA ALA A 199 -9.98 -12.37 32.62
C ALA A 199 -8.97 -12.96 33.61
N GLU A 200 -9.27 -14.15 34.15
CA GLU A 200 -8.28 -14.91 34.91
C GLU A 200 -7.18 -15.41 33.97
N ILE A 201 -5.93 -15.15 34.34
CA ILE A 201 -4.74 -15.55 33.60
C ILE A 201 -4.11 -16.73 34.36
N GLN A 202 -4.01 -17.87 33.70
CA GLN A 202 -3.41 -19.08 34.28
C GLN A 202 -1.88 -18.96 34.29
N GLU A 203 -1.21 -19.67 35.20
CA GLU A 203 0.27 -19.66 35.30
C GLU A 203 0.94 -20.19 34.02
N ASN A 204 0.32 -21.17 33.34
CA ASN A 204 0.77 -21.73 32.07
C ASN A 204 0.28 -20.94 30.83
N HIS A 205 -0.12 -19.67 30.99
CA HIS A 205 -0.63 -18.84 29.87
C HIS A 205 0.34 -18.78 28.71
N ASP A 206 1.65 -18.63 28.99
CA ASP A 206 2.65 -18.46 27.93
C ASP A 206 2.82 -19.75 27.11
N GLU A 207 2.67 -20.93 27.72
CA GLU A 207 2.71 -22.24 27.03
C GLU A 207 1.48 -22.46 26.15
N ALA A 208 0.29 -22.07 26.63
CA ALA A 208 -0.97 -22.31 25.91
C ALA A 208 -1.30 -21.22 24.87
N TYR A 209 -0.97 -19.97 25.17
CA TYR A 209 -1.47 -18.79 24.47
C TYR A 209 -0.41 -17.71 24.21
N GLY A 210 0.86 -17.94 24.59
CA GLY A 210 1.95 -16.99 24.35
C GLY A 210 2.17 -16.72 22.86
N VAL A 211 2.79 -15.59 22.53
CA VAL A 211 3.17 -15.28 21.15
C VAL A 211 4.30 -16.23 20.73
N PRO A 212 4.17 -17.00 19.63
CA PRO A 212 5.24 -17.91 19.21
C PRO A 212 6.44 -17.15 18.66
N SER A 213 7.62 -17.73 18.79
CA SER A 213 8.84 -17.26 18.12
C SER A 213 8.87 -17.63 16.63
N LEU A 214 9.80 -17.03 15.86
CA LEU A 214 10.01 -17.40 14.46
C LEU A 214 10.50 -18.85 14.32
N GLU A 215 11.35 -19.28 15.25
CA GLU A 215 11.90 -20.63 15.35
C GLU A 215 10.81 -21.66 15.62
N GLU A 216 9.86 -21.35 16.52
CA GLU A 216 8.68 -22.21 16.78
C GLU A 216 7.79 -22.37 15.54
N LEU A 217 7.75 -21.35 14.67
CA LEU A 217 7.04 -21.43 13.38
C LEU A 217 7.87 -22.10 12.27
N GLY A 218 9.09 -22.54 12.56
CA GLY A 218 9.96 -23.26 11.62
C GLY A 218 10.79 -22.37 10.69
N PHE A 219 10.89 -21.06 10.95
CA PHE A 219 11.73 -20.18 10.15
C PHE A 219 13.21 -20.27 10.54
N PRO A 220 14.14 -20.30 9.58
CA PRO A 220 15.55 -20.15 9.87
C PRO A 220 15.85 -18.70 10.26
N THR A 221 16.43 -18.50 11.46
CA THR A 221 16.78 -17.17 12.00
C THR A 221 18.29 -16.93 12.04
N GLU A 222 19.10 -17.91 11.66
CA GLU A 222 20.55 -17.74 11.57
C GLU A 222 20.91 -16.67 10.54
N GLY A 223 21.72 -15.68 10.94
CA GLY A 223 22.10 -14.55 10.09
C GLY A 223 21.01 -13.47 9.92
N LEU A 224 19.86 -13.61 10.58
CA LEU A 224 18.80 -12.60 10.54
C LEU A 224 19.16 -11.41 11.43
N GLY A 225 19.68 -10.33 10.83
CA GLY A 225 19.95 -9.08 11.52
C GLY A 225 18.69 -8.39 12.05
N PRO A 226 18.85 -7.29 12.84
CA PRO A 226 17.74 -6.50 13.35
C PRO A 226 16.76 -6.07 12.24
N ALA A 227 15.47 -6.06 12.56
CA ALA A 227 14.45 -5.65 11.60
C ALA A 227 14.59 -4.16 11.26
N VAL A 228 14.63 -3.81 9.98
CA VAL A 228 14.56 -2.41 9.51
C VAL A 228 13.21 -1.78 9.88
N TRP A 229 12.16 -2.60 9.84
CA TRP A 229 10.80 -2.24 10.22
C TRP A 229 10.38 -3.09 11.42
N GLN A 230 10.52 -2.52 12.61
CA GLN A 230 10.02 -3.11 13.84
C GLN A 230 8.48 -3.05 13.85
N GLY A 231 7.81 -4.17 14.18
CA GLY A 231 6.36 -4.24 14.33
C GLY A 231 5.84 -3.58 15.62
N GLY A 232 4.52 -3.38 15.70
CA GLY A 232 3.84 -2.90 16.92
C GLY A 232 3.25 -1.49 16.83
N GLU A 233 2.25 -1.26 17.67
CA GLU A 233 1.58 0.02 17.92
C GLU A 233 2.54 1.05 18.54
N THR A 234 3.39 0.64 19.49
CA THR A 234 4.34 1.54 20.16
C THR A 234 5.29 2.19 19.14
N GLU A 235 5.89 1.39 18.27
CA GLU A 235 6.75 1.90 17.19
C GLU A 235 5.95 2.74 16.20
N ALA A 236 4.72 2.33 15.87
CA ALA A 236 3.86 3.07 14.94
C ALA A 236 3.56 4.50 15.43
N LEU A 237 3.23 4.66 16.71
CA LEU A 237 2.95 5.96 17.33
C LEU A 237 4.22 6.82 17.40
N ALA A 238 5.36 6.22 17.78
CA ALA A 238 6.65 6.92 17.79
C ALA A 238 7.04 7.43 16.39
N ARG A 239 6.81 6.62 15.36
CA ARG A 239 7.05 7.03 13.96
C ARG A 239 6.06 8.08 13.48
N LEU A 240 4.80 8.02 13.92
CA LEU A 240 3.81 9.05 13.60
C LEU A 240 4.26 10.42 14.13
N ASP A 241 4.72 10.50 15.38
CA ASP A 241 5.18 11.75 15.97
C ASP A 241 6.38 12.32 15.19
N LYS A 242 7.40 11.49 14.93
CA LYS A 242 8.56 11.88 14.08
C LYS A 242 8.15 12.28 12.67
N HIS A 243 7.15 11.62 12.08
CA HIS A 243 6.62 11.96 10.76
C HIS A 243 6.00 13.35 10.74
N LEU A 244 5.22 13.70 11.78
CA LEU A 244 4.57 14.99 11.90
C LEU A 244 5.58 16.11 12.16
N GLU A 245 6.60 15.87 13.00
CA GLU A 245 7.71 16.80 13.22
C GLU A 245 8.44 17.13 11.90
N ARG A 246 8.80 16.10 11.13
CA ARG A 246 9.43 16.27 9.82
C ARG A 246 8.53 17.05 8.86
N LYS A 247 7.23 16.76 8.84
CA LYS A 247 6.27 17.43 7.95
C LYS A 247 6.04 18.89 8.35
N ALA A 248 6.03 19.18 9.65
CA ALA A 248 5.99 20.55 10.17
C ALA A 248 7.21 21.34 9.71
N TRP A 249 8.39 20.72 9.80
CA TRP A 249 9.64 21.31 9.33
C TRP A 249 9.62 21.58 7.82
N VAL A 250 9.26 20.58 7.00
CA VAL A 250 9.17 20.76 5.54
C VAL A 250 8.17 21.87 5.20
N ALA A 251 6.98 21.88 5.79
CA ALA A 251 5.96 22.88 5.49
C ALA A 251 6.41 24.33 5.79
N ASN A 252 7.38 24.51 6.69
CA ASN A 252 7.93 25.81 7.07
C ASN A 252 9.24 26.16 6.35
N TYR A 253 10.05 25.17 5.95
CA TYR A 253 11.45 25.40 5.58
C TYR A 253 11.88 24.79 4.23
N GLU A 254 11.17 23.82 3.64
CA GLU A 254 11.60 23.16 2.39
C GLU A 254 10.47 22.72 1.46
N ARG A 255 10.78 22.57 0.16
CA ARG A 255 9.91 21.86 -0.78
C ARG A 255 10.44 20.43 -0.95
N PRO A 256 9.63 19.38 -0.68
CA PRO A 256 10.10 18.01 -0.79
C PRO A 256 10.47 17.71 -2.25
N ARG A 257 11.70 17.27 -2.48
CA ARG A 257 12.18 16.74 -3.77
C ARG A 257 12.68 15.32 -3.58
N MET A 258 12.41 14.45 -4.56
CA MET A 258 12.92 13.09 -4.56
C MET A 258 14.45 13.11 -4.74
N ASN A 259 15.15 12.29 -3.96
CA ASN A 259 16.59 12.06 -4.07
C ASN A 259 16.93 10.60 -3.73
N ALA A 260 18.19 10.21 -3.87
CA ALA A 260 18.67 8.86 -3.56
C ALA A 260 18.28 8.39 -2.14
N ASN A 261 18.37 9.28 -1.13
CA ASN A 261 18.00 8.96 0.25
C ASN A 261 16.51 8.61 0.42
N SER A 262 15.64 9.07 -0.50
CA SER A 262 14.22 8.74 -0.48
C SER A 262 13.93 7.27 -0.83
N LEU A 263 14.89 6.55 -1.43
CA LEU A 263 14.78 5.13 -1.75
C LEU A 263 14.97 4.23 -0.52
N LEU A 264 15.66 4.73 0.50
CA LEU A 264 15.94 3.99 1.73
C LEU A 264 14.73 4.01 2.68
N ALA A 265 14.63 2.97 3.52
CA ALA A 265 13.62 2.91 4.55
C ALA A 265 13.72 4.12 5.49
N SER A 266 12.66 4.93 5.55
CA SER A 266 12.63 6.12 6.40
C SER A 266 12.20 5.77 7.82
N PRO A 267 12.86 6.33 8.86
CA PRO A 267 12.39 6.21 10.25
C PRO A 267 11.05 6.94 10.49
N THR A 268 10.51 7.63 9.48
CA THR A 268 9.18 8.29 9.51
C THR A 268 8.14 7.60 8.62
N GLY A 269 8.48 6.45 8.03
CA GLY A 269 7.54 5.71 7.20
C GLY A 269 6.46 5.01 8.03
N LEU A 270 5.22 5.00 7.52
CA LEU A 270 4.04 4.55 8.26
C LEU A 270 3.25 3.43 7.56
N SER A 271 3.62 3.05 6.33
CA SER A 271 2.78 2.17 5.51
C SER A 271 2.62 0.75 6.05
N PRO A 272 3.65 0.06 6.60
CA PRO A 272 3.45 -1.26 7.23
C PRO A 272 2.47 -1.19 8.40
N TYR A 273 2.58 -0.16 9.24
CA TYR A 273 1.73 0.03 10.42
C TYR A 273 0.27 0.31 10.07
N LEU A 274 0.01 1.06 9.00
CA LEU A 274 -1.34 1.29 8.47
C LEU A 274 -1.95 0.01 7.88
N ARG A 275 -1.12 -0.86 7.29
CA ARG A 275 -1.57 -2.14 6.74
C ARG A 275 -1.99 -3.11 7.85
N PHE A 276 -1.16 -3.28 8.88
CA PHE A 276 -1.43 -4.22 9.99
C PHE A 276 -2.43 -3.64 10.99
N GLY A 277 -2.71 -2.33 10.90
CA GLY A 277 -3.59 -1.65 11.84
C GLY A 277 -2.92 -1.31 13.16
N CYS A 278 -1.58 -1.39 13.24
CA CYS A 278 -0.79 -0.86 14.36
C CYS A 278 -0.91 0.66 14.48
N LEU A 279 -1.19 1.35 13.37
CA LEU A 279 -1.55 2.77 13.35
C LEU A 279 -2.97 2.95 12.79
N SER A 280 -3.81 3.68 13.52
CA SER A 280 -5.12 4.10 13.00
C SER A 280 -4.95 5.09 11.84
N CYS A 281 -5.66 4.80 10.75
CA CYS A 281 -5.77 5.73 9.63
C CYS A 281 -6.51 7.03 10.02
N ARG A 282 -7.49 6.95 10.93
CA ARG A 282 -8.24 8.11 11.44
C ARG A 282 -7.38 8.99 12.32
N LEU A 283 -6.60 8.38 13.23
CA LEU A 283 -5.63 9.10 14.05
C LEU A 283 -4.65 9.85 13.15
N PHE A 284 -4.08 9.16 12.15
CA PHE A 284 -3.15 9.80 11.22
C PHE A 284 -3.80 10.95 10.44
N TYR A 285 -5.00 10.74 9.90
CA TYR A 285 -5.77 11.77 9.19
C TYR A 285 -5.98 13.02 10.05
N TYR A 286 -6.47 12.87 11.27
CA TYR A 286 -6.75 14.01 12.14
C TYR A 286 -5.49 14.70 12.65
N ARG A 287 -4.42 13.96 12.95
CA ARG A 287 -3.13 14.56 13.32
C ARG A 287 -2.52 15.37 12.17
N LEU A 288 -2.68 14.91 10.92
CA LEU A 288 -2.31 15.68 9.72
C LEU A 288 -3.17 16.93 9.55
N TRP A 289 -4.48 16.79 9.74
CA TRP A 289 -5.43 17.90 9.65
C TRP A 289 -5.08 19.00 10.67
N ASP A 290 -4.85 18.63 11.93
CA ASP A 290 -4.52 19.56 13.00
C ASP A 290 -3.17 20.24 12.76
N LEU A 291 -2.16 19.50 12.31
CA LEU A 291 -0.87 20.08 11.94
C LEU A 291 -1.03 21.10 10.80
N TYR A 292 -1.80 20.77 9.77
CA TYR A 292 -2.05 21.68 8.66
C TYR A 292 -2.75 22.96 9.14
N LYS A 293 -3.79 22.84 9.98
CA LYS A 293 -4.48 24.03 10.54
C LYS A 293 -3.53 24.90 11.36
N LYS A 294 -2.62 24.30 12.14
CA LYS A 294 -1.61 25.04 12.91
C LYS A 294 -0.64 25.79 11.98
N VAL A 295 -0.11 25.14 10.96
CA VAL A 295 0.90 25.72 10.05
C VAL A 295 0.30 26.73 9.07
N LYS A 296 -0.90 26.47 8.54
CA LYS A 296 -1.57 27.28 7.52
C LYS A 296 -2.69 28.15 8.10
N ARG A 297 -2.56 28.59 9.35
CA ARG A 297 -3.41 29.61 10.00
C ARG A 297 -4.92 29.32 9.85
N ASN A 298 -5.35 28.12 10.23
CA ASN A 298 -6.73 27.64 10.21
C ASN A 298 -7.39 27.47 8.83
N SER A 299 -6.64 27.46 7.72
CA SER A 299 -7.19 27.07 6.42
C SER A 299 -7.65 25.61 6.37
N THR A 300 -8.66 25.35 5.55
CA THR A 300 -9.12 23.98 5.26
C THR A 300 -8.05 23.22 4.44
N PRO A 301 -7.65 22.01 4.86
CA PRO A 301 -6.64 21.24 4.13
C PRO A 301 -7.17 20.73 2.78
N PRO A 302 -6.35 20.76 1.72
CA PRO A 302 -6.70 20.15 0.44
C PRO A 302 -6.62 18.62 0.53
N LEU A 303 -7.38 17.91 -0.32
CA LEU A 303 -7.35 16.43 -0.38
C LEU A 303 -5.96 15.86 -0.68
N SER A 304 -5.12 16.60 -1.40
CA SER A 304 -3.74 16.20 -1.71
C SER A 304 -2.90 15.97 -0.45
N LEU A 305 -3.21 16.62 0.67
CA LEU A 305 -2.56 16.39 1.97
C LEU A 305 -2.69 14.94 2.43
N PHE A 306 -3.82 14.30 2.10
CA PHE A 306 -4.21 12.95 2.48
C PHE A 306 -4.05 11.95 1.34
N GLY A 307 -3.38 12.33 0.23
CA GLY A 307 -3.38 11.55 -1.01
C GLY A 307 -3.03 10.06 -0.84
N GLN A 308 -2.04 9.74 -0.01
CA GLN A 308 -1.67 8.34 0.26
C GLN A 308 -2.78 7.55 0.98
N LEU A 309 -3.44 8.17 1.97
CA LEU A 309 -4.60 7.56 2.64
C LEU A 309 -5.77 7.38 1.68
N LEU A 310 -6.03 8.37 0.82
CA LEU A 310 -7.14 8.34 -0.12
C LEU A 310 -6.93 7.34 -1.27
N TRP A 311 -5.69 7.14 -1.74
CA TRP A 311 -5.37 6.07 -2.68
C TRP A 311 -5.63 4.69 -2.07
N ARG A 312 -5.29 4.51 -0.79
CA ARG A 312 -5.63 3.29 -0.04
C ARG A 312 -7.14 3.09 0.00
N GLU A 313 -7.91 4.09 0.43
CA GLU A 313 -9.39 4.03 0.45
C GLU A 313 -10.00 3.72 -0.93
N PHE A 314 -9.46 4.31 -2.00
CA PHE A 314 -9.88 4.06 -3.37
C PHE A 314 -9.76 2.57 -3.74
N PHE A 315 -8.62 1.94 -3.44
CA PHE A 315 -8.44 0.52 -3.75
C PHE A 315 -9.28 -0.40 -2.87
N TYR A 316 -9.43 -0.12 -1.57
CA TYR A 316 -10.37 -0.86 -0.72
C TYR A 316 -11.82 -0.77 -1.24
N THR A 317 -12.24 0.42 -1.67
CA THR A 317 -13.59 0.63 -2.26
C THR A 317 -13.74 -0.14 -3.57
N ALA A 318 -12.71 -0.17 -4.42
CA ALA A 318 -12.76 -0.90 -5.69
C ALA A 318 -12.77 -2.43 -5.51
N ALA A 319 -12.12 -2.93 -4.46
CA ALA A 319 -11.94 -4.35 -4.22
C ALA A 319 -13.09 -5.01 -3.44
N THR A 320 -13.74 -4.30 -2.51
CA THR A 320 -14.69 -4.89 -1.55
C THR A 320 -15.76 -5.80 -2.17
N ASN A 321 -16.33 -5.40 -3.32
CA ASN A 321 -17.40 -6.17 -3.99
C ASN A 321 -16.90 -6.99 -5.20
N ASN A 322 -15.58 -7.21 -5.31
CA ASN A 322 -14.98 -7.98 -6.40
C ASN A 322 -14.08 -9.11 -5.85
N PRO A 323 -14.60 -10.33 -5.68
CA PRO A 323 -13.81 -11.49 -5.22
C PRO A 323 -12.68 -11.89 -6.17
N ARG A 324 -12.70 -11.41 -7.42
CA ARG A 324 -11.70 -11.70 -8.46
C ARG A 324 -10.73 -10.54 -8.67
N PHE A 325 -10.65 -9.58 -7.74
CA PHE A 325 -9.86 -8.36 -7.89
C PHE A 325 -8.35 -8.63 -8.05
N ASP A 326 -7.82 -9.72 -7.49
CA ASP A 326 -6.43 -10.17 -7.62
C ASP A 326 -6.15 -11.04 -8.85
N ARG A 327 -7.13 -11.21 -9.74
CA ARG A 327 -7.02 -12.03 -10.96
C ARG A 327 -7.34 -11.22 -12.21
N MET A 328 -6.81 -11.67 -13.35
CA MET A 328 -7.18 -11.12 -14.65
C MET A 328 -8.48 -11.75 -15.17
N GLU A 329 -8.52 -13.08 -15.23
CA GLU A 329 -9.66 -13.80 -15.78
C GLU A 329 -10.89 -13.73 -14.86
N GLY A 330 -12.02 -13.33 -15.45
CA GLY A 330 -13.30 -13.15 -14.74
C GLY A 330 -13.36 -11.89 -13.87
N ASN A 331 -12.33 -11.03 -13.89
CA ASN A 331 -12.34 -9.75 -13.20
C ASN A 331 -12.99 -8.68 -14.10
N PRO A 332 -14.17 -8.13 -13.74
CA PRO A 332 -14.96 -7.29 -14.64
C PRO A 332 -14.33 -5.93 -14.96
N ILE A 333 -13.33 -5.50 -14.18
CA ILE A 333 -12.64 -4.22 -14.39
C ILE A 333 -11.28 -4.38 -15.09
N CYS A 334 -10.81 -5.61 -15.25
CA CYS A 334 -9.47 -5.92 -15.75
C CYS A 334 -9.50 -6.23 -17.25
N ILE A 335 -8.62 -5.56 -18.00
CA ILE A 335 -8.40 -5.83 -19.41
C ILE A 335 -7.73 -7.21 -19.56
N GLN A 336 -8.25 -8.03 -20.48
CA GLN A 336 -7.71 -9.34 -20.79
C GLN A 336 -6.51 -9.19 -21.73
N ILE A 337 -5.32 -9.03 -21.15
CA ILE A 337 -4.07 -8.90 -21.90
C ILE A 337 -3.44 -10.30 -22.05
N PRO A 338 -3.03 -10.71 -23.27
CA PRO A 338 -2.36 -11.98 -23.48
C PRO A 338 -0.91 -11.90 -23.00
N TRP A 339 -0.71 -11.97 -21.69
CA TRP A 339 0.60 -12.01 -21.06
C TRP A 339 1.32 -13.32 -21.34
N ASP A 340 2.65 -13.26 -21.45
CA ASP A 340 3.49 -14.42 -21.71
C ASP A 340 3.67 -15.25 -20.42
N ARG A 341 3.71 -16.57 -20.57
CA ARG A 341 4.08 -17.49 -19.49
C ARG A 341 5.58 -17.77 -19.56
N ASN A 342 6.36 -17.00 -18.82
CA ASN A 342 7.81 -17.15 -18.77
C ASN A 342 8.30 -17.32 -17.32
N PRO A 343 8.30 -18.56 -16.78
CA PRO A 343 8.69 -18.82 -15.39
C PRO A 343 10.16 -18.48 -15.12
N GLU A 344 11.05 -18.65 -16.10
CA GLU A 344 12.47 -18.32 -15.96
C GLU A 344 12.68 -16.80 -15.81
N ALA A 345 12.06 -15.99 -16.68
CA ALA A 345 12.14 -14.54 -16.58
C ALA A 345 11.51 -14.02 -15.28
N LEU A 346 10.39 -14.61 -14.85
CA LEU A 346 9.75 -14.30 -13.57
C LEU A 346 10.68 -14.60 -12.39
N ALA A 347 11.33 -15.77 -12.38
CA ALA A 347 12.27 -16.13 -11.31
C ALA A 347 13.45 -15.16 -11.26
N LYS A 348 14.05 -14.82 -12.41
CA LYS A 348 15.14 -13.83 -12.48
C LYS A 348 14.70 -12.45 -11.97
N TRP A 349 13.49 -12.02 -12.29
CA TRP A 349 12.95 -10.77 -11.75
C TRP A 349 12.70 -10.84 -10.24
N ALA A 350 12.04 -11.90 -9.77
CA ALA A 350 11.70 -12.07 -8.35
C ALA A 350 12.96 -12.16 -7.48
N GLU A 351 14.03 -12.80 -7.96
CA GLU A 351 15.30 -12.99 -7.25
C GLU A 351 16.30 -11.84 -7.43
N GLY A 352 15.99 -10.82 -8.24
CA GLY A 352 16.92 -9.72 -8.51
C GLY A 352 18.16 -10.16 -9.31
N LYS A 353 17.95 -10.95 -10.37
CA LYS A 353 18.98 -11.50 -11.27
C LYS A 353 18.67 -11.18 -12.74
N THR A 354 18.08 -10.03 -13.01
CA THR A 354 17.72 -9.58 -14.37
C THR A 354 18.93 -9.08 -15.16
N GLY A 355 20.04 -8.79 -14.49
CA GLY A 355 21.20 -8.18 -15.10
C GLY A 355 21.05 -6.67 -15.30
N PHE A 356 19.93 -6.07 -14.84
CA PHE A 356 19.74 -4.62 -14.75
C PHE A 356 19.92 -4.17 -13.28
N PRO A 357 21.05 -3.55 -12.91
CA PRO A 357 21.40 -3.29 -11.52
C PRO A 357 20.34 -2.48 -10.74
N TRP A 358 19.65 -1.56 -11.40
CA TRP A 358 18.56 -0.81 -10.78
C TRP A 358 17.39 -1.70 -10.36
N ILE A 359 16.95 -2.60 -11.23
CA ILE A 359 15.84 -3.52 -10.96
C ILE A 359 16.27 -4.54 -9.89
N ASP A 360 17.48 -5.08 -10.05
CA ASP A 360 18.03 -6.08 -9.15
C ASP A 360 18.24 -5.52 -7.73
N ALA A 361 18.71 -4.28 -7.61
CA ALA A 361 18.87 -3.61 -6.32
C ALA A 361 17.51 -3.36 -5.63
N ILE A 362 16.47 -2.97 -6.36
CA ILE A 362 15.12 -2.80 -5.82
C ILE A 362 14.55 -4.13 -5.32
N MET A 363 14.65 -5.18 -6.13
CA MET A 363 14.13 -6.51 -5.75
C MET A 363 14.91 -7.09 -4.57
N THR A 364 16.21 -6.80 -4.49
CA THR A 364 17.06 -7.16 -3.34
C THR A 364 16.64 -6.40 -2.07
N GLN A 365 16.44 -5.07 -2.15
CA GLN A 365 15.92 -4.28 -1.02
C GLN A 365 14.57 -4.83 -0.55
N LEU A 366 13.65 -5.09 -1.49
CA LEU A 366 12.33 -5.64 -1.17
C LEU A 366 12.44 -6.96 -0.39
N ARG A 367 13.29 -7.89 -0.86
CA ARG A 367 13.47 -9.18 -0.20
C ARG A 367 14.10 -9.05 1.18
N GLN A 368 15.11 -8.19 1.33
CA GLN A 368 15.84 -8.01 2.59
C GLN A 368 15.04 -7.24 3.64
N GLU A 369 14.37 -6.15 3.24
CA GLU A 369 13.78 -5.17 4.17
C GLU A 369 12.24 -5.22 4.19
N GLY A 370 11.62 -5.82 3.18
CA GLY A 370 10.15 -5.91 3.07
C GLY A 370 9.46 -4.58 2.70
N TRP A 371 10.21 -3.56 2.27
CA TRP A 371 9.66 -2.29 1.81
C TRP A 371 10.52 -1.69 0.71
N ILE A 372 9.87 -1.09 -0.29
CA ILE A 372 10.51 -0.29 -1.33
C ILE A 372 9.65 0.94 -1.63
N HIS A 373 10.32 2.03 -1.99
CA HIS A 373 9.67 3.28 -2.34
C HIS A 373 8.67 3.12 -3.49
N HIS A 374 7.57 3.88 -3.51
CA HIS A 374 6.51 3.74 -4.51
C HIS A 374 7.02 3.85 -5.97
N LEU A 375 7.95 4.77 -6.25
CA LEU A 375 8.57 4.87 -7.58
C LEU A 375 9.47 3.68 -7.92
N ALA A 376 10.06 3.00 -6.94
CA ALA A 376 10.78 1.75 -7.16
C ALA A 376 9.80 0.62 -7.52
N ARG A 377 8.61 0.58 -6.87
CA ARG A 377 7.50 -0.33 -7.25
C ARG A 377 7.08 -0.10 -8.69
N HIS A 378 6.96 1.15 -9.12
CA HIS A 378 6.62 1.47 -10.52
C HIS A 378 7.67 0.94 -11.50
N ALA A 379 8.96 1.11 -11.18
CA ALA A 379 10.04 0.64 -12.04
C ALA A 379 10.01 -0.89 -12.21
N VAL A 380 9.93 -1.65 -11.12
CA VAL A 380 9.96 -3.12 -11.19
C VAL A 380 8.66 -3.71 -11.75
N ALA A 381 7.51 -3.08 -11.48
CA ALA A 381 6.23 -3.50 -12.06
C ALA A 381 6.17 -3.22 -13.56
N CYS A 382 6.68 -2.05 -14.00
CA CYS A 382 6.80 -1.73 -15.42
C CYS A 382 7.72 -2.75 -16.10
N PHE A 383 8.89 -3.04 -15.53
CA PHE A 383 9.83 -4.01 -16.08
C PHE A 383 9.20 -5.40 -16.23
N LEU A 384 8.50 -5.91 -15.19
CA LEU A 384 7.87 -7.23 -15.25
C LEU A 384 6.75 -7.32 -16.30
N THR A 385 5.94 -6.26 -16.43
CA THR A 385 4.69 -6.29 -17.21
C THR A 385 4.90 -5.65 -18.59
N ARG A 386 4.27 -4.50 -18.83
CA ARG A 386 4.20 -3.81 -20.14
C ARG A 386 5.53 -3.20 -20.62
N GLY A 387 6.53 -3.11 -19.76
CA GLY A 387 7.82 -2.49 -20.07
C GLY A 387 8.73 -3.46 -20.81
N ASP A 388 9.04 -4.60 -20.19
CA ASP A 388 10.11 -5.48 -20.67
C ASP A 388 9.65 -6.94 -20.76
N LEU A 389 9.34 -7.61 -19.64
CA LEU A 389 9.20 -9.07 -19.65
C LEU A 389 7.86 -9.60 -20.17
N TRP A 390 6.85 -8.73 -20.31
CA TRP A 390 5.50 -9.11 -20.77
C TRP A 390 4.85 -10.23 -19.94
N VAL A 391 5.19 -10.32 -18.64
CA VAL A 391 4.61 -11.29 -17.70
C VAL A 391 3.38 -10.69 -17.02
N SER A 392 2.42 -11.54 -16.65
CA SER A 392 1.19 -11.09 -15.97
C SER A 392 1.49 -10.35 -14.67
N TRP A 393 0.73 -9.28 -14.44
CA TRP A 393 0.75 -8.52 -13.19
C TRP A 393 0.32 -9.39 -11.99
N GLU A 394 -0.44 -10.46 -12.21
CA GLU A 394 -0.83 -11.43 -11.17
C GLU A 394 0.40 -12.10 -10.53
N SER A 395 1.43 -12.41 -11.33
CA SER A 395 2.69 -12.96 -10.82
C SER A 395 3.43 -11.94 -9.95
N GLY A 396 3.38 -10.66 -10.32
CA GLY A 396 3.93 -9.57 -9.54
C GLY A 396 3.21 -9.38 -8.20
N VAL A 397 1.87 -9.49 -8.20
CA VAL A 397 1.04 -9.47 -6.98
C VAL A 397 1.51 -10.56 -6.02
N ARG A 398 1.76 -11.79 -6.50
CA ARG A 398 2.21 -12.91 -5.65
C ARG A 398 3.57 -12.65 -4.99
N VAL A 399 4.55 -12.17 -5.75
CA VAL A 399 5.88 -11.85 -5.20
C VAL A 399 5.81 -10.68 -4.21
N PHE A 400 4.99 -9.67 -4.49
CA PHE A 400 4.80 -8.56 -3.56
C PHE A 400 4.02 -8.98 -2.32
N ASP A 401 3.03 -9.87 -2.43
CA ASP A 401 2.35 -10.43 -1.27
C ASP A 401 3.33 -11.22 -0.40
N GLU A 402 4.26 -11.98 -0.98
CA GLU A 402 5.30 -12.68 -0.23
C GLU A 402 6.21 -11.72 0.55
N LEU A 403 6.74 -10.70 -0.12
CA LEU A 403 7.87 -9.92 0.40
C LEU A 403 7.46 -8.61 1.08
N LEU A 404 6.40 -7.95 0.62
CA LEU A 404 6.10 -6.56 0.93
C LEU A 404 5.25 -6.43 2.21
N LEU A 405 5.76 -5.71 3.21
CA LEU A 405 5.11 -5.53 4.51
C LEU A 405 3.78 -4.78 4.42
N ASP A 406 3.68 -3.81 3.52
CA ASP A 406 2.51 -2.96 3.33
C ASP A 406 1.61 -3.40 2.16
N ALA A 407 1.81 -4.61 1.64
CA ALA A 407 0.85 -5.23 0.72
C ALA A 407 -0.36 -5.74 1.50
N ASP A 408 -1.54 -5.22 1.15
CA ASP A 408 -2.82 -5.89 1.39
C ASP A 408 -3.45 -6.30 0.05
N PHE A 409 -4.50 -7.14 0.09
CA PHE A 409 -5.10 -7.70 -1.13
C PHE A 409 -5.58 -6.59 -2.07
N SER A 410 -6.25 -5.58 -1.50
CA SER A 410 -6.88 -4.50 -2.27
C SER A 410 -5.85 -3.57 -2.91
N VAL A 411 -4.93 -3.04 -2.11
CA VAL A 411 -3.92 -2.06 -2.55
C VAL A 411 -2.90 -2.71 -3.46
N ASN A 412 -2.46 -3.95 -3.17
CA ASN A 412 -1.48 -4.65 -4.01
C ASN A 412 -2.06 -4.93 -5.40
N ALA A 413 -3.20 -5.65 -5.48
CA ALA A 413 -3.83 -5.96 -6.76
C ALA A 413 -4.23 -4.70 -7.55
N GLY A 414 -4.80 -3.71 -6.86
CA GLY A 414 -5.19 -2.44 -7.48
C GLY A 414 -4.00 -1.68 -8.07
N SER A 415 -2.88 -1.63 -7.35
CA SER A 415 -1.65 -0.99 -7.82
C SER A 415 -1.05 -1.72 -9.02
N TRP A 416 -1.01 -3.06 -9.00
CA TRP A 416 -0.49 -3.86 -10.11
C TRP A 416 -1.35 -3.73 -11.37
N MET A 417 -2.68 -3.73 -11.24
CA MET A 417 -3.58 -3.44 -12.37
C MET A 417 -3.38 -2.02 -12.91
N TRP A 418 -3.19 -1.02 -12.04
CA TRP A 418 -2.94 0.36 -12.44
C TRP A 418 -1.61 0.51 -13.21
N LEU A 419 -0.52 -0.04 -12.67
CA LEU A 419 0.83 0.08 -13.24
C LEU A 419 0.99 -0.66 -14.57
N SER A 420 0.35 -1.83 -14.69
CA SER A 420 0.35 -2.63 -15.92
C SER A 420 -0.61 -2.10 -16.99
N CYS A 421 -1.38 -1.04 -16.69
CA CYS A 421 -2.46 -0.54 -17.55
C CYS A 421 -3.56 -1.59 -17.80
N SER A 422 -3.79 -2.49 -16.84
CA SER A 422 -4.87 -3.48 -16.92
C SER A 422 -6.20 -2.94 -16.39
N ALA A 423 -6.18 -1.95 -15.50
CA ALA A 423 -7.36 -1.22 -15.02
C ALA A 423 -6.99 0.19 -14.57
N PHE A 424 -7.99 1.06 -14.38
CA PHE A 424 -7.89 2.42 -13.80
C PHE A 424 -7.05 3.46 -14.57
N PHE A 425 -6.08 3.02 -15.39
CA PHE A 425 -5.14 3.85 -16.14
C PHE A 425 -4.95 3.31 -17.55
N GLN A 426 -4.74 4.22 -18.51
CA GLN A 426 -4.69 3.87 -19.93
C GLN A 426 -3.48 4.49 -20.66
N GLN A 427 -2.61 5.26 -19.99
CA GLN A 427 -1.46 5.89 -20.64
C GLN A 427 -0.24 4.95 -20.65
N PHE A 428 -0.30 3.89 -21.45
CA PHE A 428 0.75 2.86 -21.55
C PHE A 428 2.04 3.31 -22.25
N PHE A 429 2.06 4.50 -22.86
CA PHE A 429 3.18 5.00 -23.68
C PHE A 429 4.43 5.41 -22.89
N HIS A 430 4.30 5.68 -21.58
CA HIS A 430 5.43 6.00 -20.73
C HIS A 430 5.91 4.74 -19.98
N CYS A 431 6.91 4.06 -20.52
CA CYS A 431 7.63 2.98 -19.82
C CYS A 431 8.85 3.55 -19.08
N TYR A 432 9.12 3.06 -17.88
CA TYR A 432 10.32 3.45 -17.12
C TYR A 432 11.54 2.76 -17.71
N CYS A 433 12.55 3.54 -18.13
CA CYS A 433 13.82 2.97 -18.55
C CYS A 433 14.58 2.38 -17.34
N PRO A 434 14.89 1.07 -17.31
CA PRO A 434 15.53 0.41 -16.17
C PRO A 434 16.98 0.88 -15.94
N VAL A 435 17.57 1.62 -16.88
CA VAL A 435 18.89 2.25 -16.73
C VAL A 435 18.75 3.73 -16.42
N GLY A 436 18.03 4.45 -17.31
CA GLY A 436 17.94 5.91 -17.25
C GLY A 436 17.17 6.44 -16.04
N PHE A 437 16.18 5.69 -15.53
CA PHE A 437 15.42 6.12 -14.36
C PHE A 437 16.28 6.11 -13.10
N GLY A 438 16.92 4.98 -12.79
CA GLY A 438 17.82 4.87 -11.64
C GLY A 438 18.93 5.93 -11.67
N ARG A 439 19.59 6.12 -12.82
CA ARG A 439 20.65 7.12 -12.99
C ARG A 439 20.19 8.57 -12.74
N ARG A 440 18.94 8.91 -13.05
CA ARG A 440 18.39 10.24 -12.74
C ARG A 440 18.05 10.39 -11.25
N THR A 441 17.61 9.31 -10.61
CA THR A 441 17.25 9.30 -9.19
C THR A 441 18.47 9.31 -8.27
N ASP A 442 19.50 8.54 -8.62
CA ASP A 442 20.74 8.41 -7.87
C ASP A 442 21.96 8.39 -8.83
N PRO A 443 22.48 9.57 -9.23
CA PRO A 443 23.61 9.64 -10.16
C PRO A 443 24.90 8.98 -9.67
N SER A 444 25.14 8.88 -8.34
CA SER A 444 26.33 8.21 -7.80
C SER A 444 26.22 6.69 -7.88
N GLY A 445 25.00 6.17 -7.84
CA GLY A 445 24.69 4.73 -7.83
C GLY A 445 24.94 4.08 -6.48
N ASP A 446 24.96 4.86 -5.40
CA ASP A 446 25.21 4.36 -4.04
C ASP A 446 24.11 3.39 -3.60
N TYR A 447 22.88 3.57 -4.08
CA TYR A 447 21.79 2.61 -3.88
C TYR A 447 22.15 1.23 -4.48
N ILE A 448 22.70 1.18 -5.69
CA ILE A 448 23.17 -0.07 -6.30
C ILE A 448 24.34 -0.65 -5.49
N ARG A 449 25.32 0.16 -5.10
CA ARG A 449 26.48 -0.33 -4.32
C ARG A 449 26.07 -0.95 -2.99
N ARG A 450 25.03 -0.39 -2.36
CA ARG A 450 24.47 -0.87 -1.09
C ARG A 450 23.81 -2.24 -1.24
N TYR A 451 22.90 -2.40 -2.20
CA TYR A 451 22.10 -3.62 -2.33
C TYR A 451 22.73 -4.68 -3.24
N LEU A 452 23.65 -4.29 -4.12
CA LEU A 452 24.43 -5.20 -4.97
C LEU A 452 25.94 -4.97 -4.74
N PRO A 453 26.50 -5.41 -3.59
CA PRO A 453 27.90 -5.17 -3.25
C PRO A 453 28.90 -5.74 -4.26
N ILE A 454 28.51 -6.73 -5.06
CA ILE A 454 29.33 -7.29 -6.13
C ILE A 454 29.65 -6.26 -7.22
N LEU A 455 28.79 -5.25 -7.40
CA LEU A 455 28.99 -4.15 -8.35
C LEU A 455 29.67 -2.92 -7.73
N LYS A 456 30.08 -2.97 -6.45
CA LYS A 456 30.62 -1.80 -5.73
C LYS A 456 31.87 -1.19 -6.34
N GLY A 457 32.63 -1.97 -7.14
CA GLY A 457 33.85 -1.52 -7.81
C GLY A 457 33.61 -0.77 -9.13
N PHE A 458 32.39 -0.80 -9.69
CA PHE A 458 32.11 -0.15 -10.97
C PHE A 458 32.09 1.39 -10.84
N PRO A 459 32.68 2.14 -11.77
CA PRO A 459 32.50 3.59 -11.84
C PRO A 459 31.03 3.97 -12.04
N SER A 460 30.57 5.10 -11.49
CA SER A 460 29.17 5.55 -11.59
C SER A 460 28.66 5.69 -13.03
N ARG A 461 29.57 5.94 -13.99
CA ARG A 461 29.25 5.94 -15.43
C ARG A 461 28.68 4.59 -15.92
N TYR A 462 29.16 3.48 -15.37
CA TYR A 462 28.80 2.13 -15.82
C TYR A 462 27.92 1.37 -14.84
N ILE A 463 27.76 1.83 -13.60
CA ILE A 463 27.06 1.07 -12.55
C ILE A 463 25.60 0.70 -12.90
N TYR A 464 24.93 1.50 -13.73
CA TYR A 464 23.56 1.24 -14.20
C TYR A 464 23.49 0.38 -15.47
N GLU A 465 24.60 0.25 -16.20
CA GLU A 465 24.72 -0.48 -17.47
C GLU A 465 26.09 -1.18 -17.56
N PRO A 466 26.41 -2.07 -16.61
CA PRO A 466 27.77 -2.60 -16.45
C PRO A 466 28.23 -3.47 -17.63
N TRP A 467 27.29 -3.98 -18.44
CA TRP A 467 27.57 -4.69 -19.69
C TRP A 467 28.25 -3.81 -20.75
N ASN A 468 28.15 -2.48 -20.64
CA ASN A 468 28.85 -1.53 -21.51
C ASN A 468 30.26 -1.18 -21.00
N ALA A 469 30.67 -1.69 -19.83
CA ALA A 469 32.02 -1.46 -19.31
C ALA A 469 33.06 -2.30 -20.07
N PRO A 470 34.20 -1.72 -20.50
CA PRO A 470 35.31 -2.47 -21.06
C PRO A 470 35.83 -3.56 -20.10
N GLU A 471 36.40 -4.64 -20.64
CA GLU A 471 36.93 -5.74 -19.82
C GLU A 471 37.96 -5.29 -18.77
N SER A 472 38.77 -4.27 -19.08
CA SER A 472 39.73 -3.69 -18.13
C SER A 472 39.03 -3.08 -16.90
N ILE A 473 37.89 -2.42 -17.09
CA ILE A 473 37.08 -1.86 -16.00
C ILE A 473 36.41 -2.98 -15.21
N GLN A 474 35.89 -4.02 -15.87
CA GLN A 474 35.29 -5.17 -15.19
C GLN A 474 36.31 -5.91 -14.31
N LYS A 475 37.52 -6.14 -14.83
CA LYS A 475 38.65 -6.72 -14.06
C LYS A 475 39.04 -5.84 -12.89
N ALA A 476 39.14 -4.52 -13.08
CA ALA A 476 39.46 -3.58 -12.01
C ALA A 476 38.37 -3.53 -10.93
N ALA A 477 37.09 -3.65 -11.32
CA ALA A 477 35.95 -3.73 -10.41
C ALA A 477 35.83 -5.10 -9.71
N LYS A 478 36.63 -6.10 -10.11
CA LYS A 478 36.58 -7.49 -9.64
C LYS A 478 35.21 -8.14 -9.84
N CYS A 479 34.57 -7.83 -10.97
CA CYS A 479 33.28 -8.39 -11.33
C CYS A 479 33.15 -8.45 -12.87
N ILE A 480 33.15 -9.66 -13.41
CA ILE A 480 33.00 -9.96 -14.83
C ILE A 480 31.52 -10.22 -15.14
N ILE A 481 30.96 -9.45 -16.09
CA ILE A 481 29.56 -9.54 -16.48
C ILE A 481 29.31 -10.80 -17.32
N GLY A 482 28.35 -11.61 -16.89
CA GLY A 482 28.07 -12.95 -17.38
C GLY A 482 28.71 -14.07 -16.56
N VAL A 483 29.55 -13.74 -15.58
CA VAL A 483 30.17 -14.71 -14.65
C VAL A 483 29.76 -14.37 -13.22
N ASP A 484 30.21 -13.22 -12.72
CA ASP A 484 29.99 -12.79 -11.34
C ASP A 484 28.61 -12.13 -11.17
N TYR A 485 28.17 -11.36 -12.17
CA TYR A 485 26.86 -10.73 -12.24
C TYR A 485 26.22 -10.99 -13.62
N PRO A 486 24.93 -11.33 -13.72
CA PRO A 486 24.31 -11.74 -14.98
C PRO A 486 24.34 -10.64 -16.06
N ARG A 487 24.33 -11.08 -17.33
CA ARG A 487 24.05 -10.19 -18.47
C ARG A 487 22.56 -9.79 -18.44
N PRO A 488 22.20 -8.61 -19.02
CA PRO A 488 20.81 -8.23 -19.19
C PRO A 488 20.00 -9.34 -19.86
N ILE A 489 18.89 -9.72 -19.25
CA ILE A 489 18.03 -10.81 -19.75
C ILE A 489 17.25 -10.42 -21.02
N VAL A 490 17.19 -9.12 -21.33
CA VAL A 490 16.52 -8.55 -22.51
C VAL A 490 17.27 -7.32 -23.01
N ASN A 491 17.08 -6.97 -24.29
CA ASN A 491 17.41 -5.65 -24.80
C ASN A 491 16.22 -4.70 -24.58
N HIS A 492 16.35 -3.76 -23.62
CA HIS A 492 15.26 -2.85 -23.25
C HIS A 492 14.73 -2.02 -24.43
N ALA A 493 15.60 -1.52 -25.31
CA ALA A 493 15.19 -0.64 -26.40
C ALA A 493 14.32 -1.37 -27.43
N GLU A 494 14.70 -2.61 -27.78
CA GLU A 494 13.94 -3.45 -28.70
C GLU A 494 12.64 -3.95 -28.06
N THR A 495 12.75 -4.43 -26.82
CA THR A 495 11.65 -5.08 -26.10
C THR A 495 10.56 -4.09 -25.71
N SER A 496 10.92 -2.93 -25.15
CA SER A 496 9.93 -1.90 -24.81
C SER A 496 9.21 -1.35 -26.04
N ARG A 497 9.91 -1.18 -27.17
CA ARG A 497 9.28 -0.79 -28.44
C ARG A 497 8.25 -1.83 -28.90
N LEU A 498 8.59 -3.11 -28.84
CA LEU A 498 7.67 -4.20 -29.17
C LEU A 498 6.45 -4.20 -28.23
N ASN A 499 6.68 -4.10 -26.93
CA ASN A 499 5.61 -4.14 -25.92
C ASN A 499 4.67 -2.93 -26.00
N ILE A 500 5.18 -1.73 -26.32
CA ILE A 500 4.35 -0.54 -26.59
C ILE A 500 3.43 -0.80 -27.79
N GLU A 501 3.94 -1.41 -28.85
CA GLU A 501 3.13 -1.76 -30.02
C GLU A 501 2.09 -2.85 -29.69
N ARG A 502 2.45 -3.88 -28.90
CA ARG A 502 1.49 -4.88 -28.38
C ARG A 502 0.35 -4.20 -27.61
N MET A 503 0.67 -3.31 -26.67
CA MET A 503 -0.32 -2.55 -25.90
C MET A 503 -1.22 -1.71 -26.82
N LYS A 504 -0.63 -1.02 -27.78
CA LYS A 504 -1.39 -0.21 -28.75
C LYS A 504 -2.40 -1.07 -29.54
N GLN A 505 -1.99 -2.25 -30.00
CA GLN A 505 -2.89 -3.18 -30.70
C GLN A 505 -4.03 -3.66 -29.82
N ILE A 506 -3.76 -4.00 -28.56
CA ILE A 506 -4.79 -4.40 -27.58
C ILE A 506 -5.81 -3.28 -27.39
N TYR A 507 -5.35 -2.05 -27.14
CA TYR A 507 -6.25 -0.91 -26.94
C TYR A 507 -7.04 -0.53 -28.20
N GLN A 508 -6.47 -0.72 -29.40
CA GLN A 508 -7.19 -0.55 -30.66
C GLN A 508 -8.29 -1.61 -30.84
N GLN A 509 -8.05 -2.86 -30.47
CA GLN A 509 -9.08 -3.91 -30.51
C GLN A 509 -10.20 -3.63 -29.50
N LEU A 510 -9.86 -3.16 -28.30
CA LEU A 510 -10.84 -2.74 -27.29
C LEU A 510 -11.67 -1.54 -27.76
N SER A 511 -11.05 -0.56 -28.43
CA SER A 511 -11.78 0.60 -28.96
C SER A 511 -12.68 0.24 -30.13
N ARG A 512 -12.29 -0.72 -30.97
CA ARG A 512 -13.16 -1.28 -32.04
C ARG A 512 -14.35 -2.03 -31.45
N TYR A 513 -14.16 -2.77 -30.36
CA TYR A 513 -15.26 -3.43 -29.62
C TYR A 513 -16.18 -2.41 -28.92
N ARG A 514 -15.63 -1.35 -28.34
CA ARG A 514 -16.40 -0.20 -27.79
C ARG A 514 -16.91 0.77 -28.86
N GLY A 515 -16.49 0.61 -30.12
CA GLY A 515 -17.04 1.31 -31.28
C GLY A 515 -18.48 0.90 -31.61
N LEU A 516 -19.01 -0.11 -30.92
CA LEU A 516 -20.43 -0.49 -30.88
C LEU A 516 -21.16 -0.06 -29.59
N CYS A 517 -20.50 0.64 -28.65
CA CYS A 517 -21.14 1.30 -27.51
C CYS A 517 -20.22 2.38 -26.89
N LEU A 518 -20.60 3.65 -27.11
CA LEU A 518 -19.92 4.89 -26.69
C LEU A 518 -19.12 4.80 -25.39
N LEU A 519 -17.85 5.22 -25.43
CA LEU A 519 -17.19 6.05 -24.41
C LEU A 519 -15.87 6.59 -24.99
N ALA A 520 -15.95 7.77 -25.61
CA ALA A 520 -14.79 8.57 -26.00
C ALA A 520 -14.53 9.68 -24.97
N SER A 521 -13.25 10.06 -24.91
CA SER A 521 -12.62 11.25 -24.29
C SER A 521 -12.60 11.38 -22.75
N VAL A 522 -11.43 11.06 -22.17
CA VAL A 522 -10.94 11.66 -20.91
C VAL A 522 -9.77 12.59 -21.27
N PRO A 523 -9.71 13.84 -20.76
CA PRO A 523 -8.62 14.77 -21.07
C PRO A 523 -7.29 14.32 -20.46
N SER A 524 -6.20 14.68 -21.14
CA SER A 524 -4.82 14.58 -20.65
C SER A 524 -4.64 15.36 -19.34
N CYS A 525 -4.47 14.66 -18.22
CA CYS A 525 -3.85 15.25 -17.03
C CYS A 525 -2.34 15.00 -17.11
N VAL A 526 -1.61 16.03 -17.53
CA VAL A 526 -0.18 16.18 -17.23
C VAL A 526 -0.14 16.96 -15.92
N GLU A 527 0.13 16.28 -14.80
CA GLU A 527 0.77 16.96 -13.67
C GLU A 527 2.27 16.73 -13.82
N ASP A 528 2.94 17.69 -14.44
CA ASP A 528 4.40 17.80 -14.41
C ASP A 528 4.83 18.03 -12.95
N LEU A 529 5.31 16.96 -12.30
CA LEU A 529 5.95 17.01 -10.98
C LEU A 529 7.36 17.63 -11.01
N SER A 530 7.63 18.49 -11.99
CA SER A 530 8.93 19.12 -12.22
C SER A 530 8.79 20.57 -12.68
N ASN A 531 8.17 21.45 -11.88
CA ASN A 531 8.67 22.81 -11.58
C ASN A 531 7.75 23.63 -10.64
N PRO A 532 8.28 24.66 -9.94
CA PRO A 532 7.53 25.53 -9.04
C PRO A 532 6.61 26.49 -9.81
N VAL A 533 5.31 26.51 -9.52
CA VAL A 533 4.40 27.55 -10.05
C VAL A 533 4.29 28.71 -9.05
N ALA A 534 4.44 29.93 -9.57
CA ALA A 534 4.28 31.22 -8.89
C ALA A 534 2.78 31.56 -8.68
N GLU A 535 2.47 32.28 -7.62
CA GLU A 535 1.10 32.69 -7.27
C GLU A 535 0.53 33.76 -8.24
N PRO A 536 -0.77 33.71 -8.58
CA PRO A 536 -1.41 34.80 -9.29
C PRO A 536 -1.86 35.90 -8.32
N SER A 537 -1.52 37.14 -8.67
CA SER A 537 -2.01 38.36 -8.03
C SER A 537 -3.52 38.51 -8.22
N SER A 538 -4.20 38.90 -7.15
CA SER A 538 -5.63 39.17 -7.10
C SER A 538 -6.00 40.43 -7.89
N SER A 539 -6.83 40.29 -8.93
CA SER A 539 -7.56 41.40 -9.53
C SER A 539 -8.86 41.65 -8.74
N GLN A 540 -8.89 42.72 -7.94
CA GLN A 540 -10.12 43.26 -7.36
C GLN A 540 -10.83 44.14 -8.40
N THR A 541 -12.09 43.84 -8.66
CA THR A 541 -13.06 44.76 -9.29
C THR A 541 -13.68 45.65 -8.22
N GLY A 542 -13.51 46.97 -8.35
CA GLY A 542 -14.18 47.98 -7.53
C GLY A 542 -14.00 49.35 -8.17
N ASN A 543 -15.11 49.94 -8.59
CA ASN A 543 -15.20 51.07 -9.51
C ASN A 543 -15.36 52.40 -8.74
N VAL A 544 -14.89 53.50 -9.35
CA VAL A 544 -15.35 54.91 -9.23
C VAL A 544 -14.66 55.90 -8.23
N SER A 545 -13.98 56.90 -8.85
CA SER A 545 -13.79 58.35 -8.50
C SER A 545 -12.97 58.74 -7.24
N SER A 546 -12.18 59.82 -7.16
CA SER A 546 -11.82 60.98 -8.03
C SER A 546 -10.69 61.79 -7.33
N ALA A 547 -9.89 62.51 -8.14
CA ALA A 547 -9.15 63.76 -7.86
C ALA A 547 -7.84 63.80 -7.02
N GLY A 548 -6.76 64.26 -7.69
CA GLY A 548 -5.87 65.35 -7.23
C GLY A 548 -4.60 65.03 -6.38
N PRO A 549 -3.50 65.83 -6.44
CA PRO A 549 -2.13 65.29 -6.51
C PRO A 549 -1.10 65.78 -5.45
N ARG A 550 0.11 65.17 -5.49
CA ARG A 550 1.48 65.59 -5.01
C ARG A 550 1.93 65.23 -3.56
N PRO A 551 3.24 65.28 -3.21
CA PRO A 551 4.48 64.96 -3.97
C PRO A 551 5.54 64.12 -3.17
N LEU A 552 6.65 63.79 -3.86
CA LEU A 552 7.92 63.16 -3.41
C LEU A 552 8.67 63.87 -2.26
N PRO A 553 9.69 63.21 -1.67
CA PRO A 553 11.04 63.80 -1.74
C PRO A 553 12.20 62.84 -2.12
N SER A 554 13.16 63.46 -2.82
CA SER A 554 14.59 63.19 -3.13
C SER A 554 15.40 62.43 -2.06
N GLY A 555 16.26 61.44 -2.37
CA GLY A 555 17.59 61.49 -3.03
C GLY A 555 18.67 60.92 -2.05
N PRO A 556 19.97 60.64 -2.39
CA PRO A 556 20.70 60.81 -3.66
C PRO A 556 21.51 59.57 -4.16
N ALA A 557 22.36 59.82 -5.16
CA ALA A 557 22.92 58.98 -6.22
C ALA A 557 24.26 58.20 -5.98
N SER A 558 24.41 57.06 -6.70
CA SER A 558 25.53 56.59 -7.59
C SER A 558 26.98 56.41 -7.05
N PRO A 559 27.93 55.65 -7.70
CA PRO A 559 28.03 55.35 -9.15
C PRO A 559 28.63 54.00 -9.69
N LYS A 560 28.17 53.64 -10.90
CA LYS A 560 28.85 53.21 -12.16
C LYS A 560 30.00 52.17 -12.21
N ARG A 561 29.81 51.17 -13.09
CA ARG A 561 30.68 50.74 -14.23
C ARG A 561 29.83 49.84 -15.18
N LYS A 562 29.46 50.24 -16.41
CA LYS A 562 30.14 50.12 -17.74
C LYS A 562 30.68 48.69 -18.00
N LEU A 563 30.43 47.98 -19.10
CA LEU A 563 30.10 48.35 -20.49
C LEU A 563 29.63 47.10 -21.32
N GLU A 564 28.73 47.33 -22.30
CA GLU A 564 28.56 46.75 -23.67
C GLU A 564 28.58 45.21 -23.91
N ALA A 565 27.55 44.56 -24.48
CA ALA A 565 26.80 44.71 -25.75
C ALA A 565 27.44 43.99 -26.96
N ALA A 566 26.72 42.99 -27.50
CA ALA A 566 26.81 42.55 -28.89
C ALA A 566 25.46 41.88 -29.27
N GLU A 567 24.70 42.56 -30.13
CA GLU A 567 23.57 42.05 -30.90
C GLU A 567 24.09 41.36 -32.17
N GLU A 568 23.42 40.28 -32.62
CA GLU A 568 23.16 40.04 -34.05
C GLU A 568 21.84 39.27 -34.26
N PRO A 569 21.17 39.42 -35.43
CA PRO A 569 19.72 39.24 -35.63
C PRO A 569 19.36 38.02 -36.56
N PRO A 570 18.08 37.82 -36.99
CA PRO A 570 17.51 36.54 -37.41
C PRO A 570 17.23 36.36 -38.94
N GLY A 571 16.80 35.13 -39.33
CA GLY A 571 16.25 34.74 -40.65
C GLY A 571 17.19 33.77 -41.41
N GLU A 572 16.81 32.72 -42.15
CA GLU A 572 15.55 32.30 -42.82
C GLU A 572 15.64 30.80 -43.18
N GLU A 573 14.50 30.18 -43.48
CA GLU A 573 14.30 28.81 -43.97
C GLU A 573 15.00 28.52 -45.32
N LEU A 574 15.32 27.24 -45.60
CA LEU A 574 15.04 26.63 -46.92
C LEU A 574 15.11 25.09 -46.89
N SER A 575 14.01 24.51 -47.34
CA SER A 575 13.71 23.10 -47.59
C SER A 575 14.68 22.36 -48.53
N LYS A 576 14.99 21.09 -48.24
CA LYS A 576 15.21 20.06 -49.29
C LYS A 576 14.67 18.69 -48.86
N ARG A 577 13.77 18.16 -49.69
CA ARG A 577 13.14 16.83 -49.63
C ARG A 577 13.83 15.88 -50.62
N ALA A 578 14.01 14.63 -50.18
CA ALA A 578 13.94 13.35 -50.90
C ALA A 578 14.69 13.13 -52.24
N ARG A 579 15.54 12.10 -52.26
CA ARG A 579 15.51 11.06 -53.30
C ARG A 579 15.63 9.68 -52.66
N VAL A 580 14.64 8.84 -52.97
CA VAL A 580 14.53 7.41 -52.69
C VAL A 580 15.31 6.67 -53.79
N ALA A 581 16.16 5.71 -53.41
CA ALA A 581 16.73 4.71 -54.32
C ALA A 581 16.31 3.31 -53.82
N GLY A 582 15.88 2.48 -54.76
CA GLY A 582 15.01 1.33 -54.54
C GLY A 582 15.63 0.11 -53.85
N LEU A 583 14.74 -0.66 -53.26
CA LEU A 583 14.96 -2.04 -52.81
C LEU A 583 14.68 -3.01 -53.97
N PRO A 584 15.49 -4.06 -54.17
CA PRO A 584 15.09 -5.22 -54.95
C PRO A 584 14.26 -6.19 -54.11
N ALA A 585 13.21 -6.73 -54.72
CA ALA A 585 12.32 -7.75 -54.14
C ALA A 585 13.01 -9.14 -54.09
N PRO A 586 12.74 -9.98 -53.08
CA PRO A 586 13.04 -11.41 -53.15
C PRO A 586 11.83 -12.20 -53.66
N GLU A 587 12.10 -13.03 -54.65
CA GLU A 587 11.19 -14.02 -55.26
C GLU A 587 10.79 -15.12 -54.26
N LEU A 588 9.52 -15.51 -54.30
CA LEU A 588 8.97 -16.71 -53.67
C LEU A 588 9.06 -17.88 -54.67
N PRO A 589 9.53 -19.08 -54.28
CA PRO A 589 9.30 -20.29 -55.06
C PRO A 589 7.92 -20.88 -54.76
N SER A 590 7.30 -21.31 -55.84
CA SER A 590 6.03 -22.01 -55.98
C SER A 590 5.95 -23.33 -55.21
N ARG A 591 4.75 -23.65 -54.74
CA ARG A 591 4.32 -25.00 -54.38
C ARG A 591 4.12 -25.82 -55.65
N ASP A 592 4.64 -27.04 -55.67
CA ASP A 592 4.05 -28.20 -56.35
C ASP A 592 4.43 -29.48 -55.59
N VAL A 593 3.38 -30.27 -55.30
CA VAL A 593 3.30 -31.63 -54.70
C VAL A 593 3.68 -31.81 -53.23
#